data_AF-A0A8S9XWE9-F1
#
_entry.id   AF-A0A8S9XWE9-F1
#
_cell.length_a   1.000
_cell.length_b   1.000
_cell.length_c   1.000
_cell.angle_alpha   90.00
_cell.angle_beta   90.00
_cell.angle_gamma   90.00
#
_symmetry.space_group_name_H-M   'P 1'
#
loop_
_entity.id
_entity.type
_entity.pdbx_description
1 polymer ?
#
loop_
_entity_poly.entity_id
_entity_poly.type
_entity_poly.pdbx_seq_one_letter_code
_entity_poly.pdbx_strand_id
1 'polypeptide(L)'
;MIDWVTRRQSTPHVTTRHSTPKKPFGRNIKKSGWKYWWRGMVSASALMGPASPTFDLAETISLLEKCTVFFKTFRANGFAECLVSAKELAGQLGAEAEFVHHKRLRKIKKNFDYENSDDPPADPKKLFEVEFFNPLADLALNELDTRFEQLQHFSSIWGFLFDLEFLPEHCDLLEKCRSLENHLAHKAEKDIDGNDMCSELETGINQNSMSGRGLDDSGQPTTKSTAEPNPTAEPSTNGLA
;
A
#
# COMPACT_ATOMS: atom_id res chain seq x y z
N MET A 1 13.34 67.83 -46.40
CA MET A 1 14.48 68.31 -45.59
C MET A 1 14.72 67.20 -44.57
N ILE A 2 15.52 66.15 -44.86
CA ILE A 2 17.01 66.08 -44.91
C ILE A 2 17.58 66.69 -43.61
N ASP A 3 18.24 65.97 -42.67
CA ASP A 3 19.34 64.97 -42.71
C ASP A 3 19.18 63.88 -41.60
N TRP A 4 19.58 62.59 -41.72
CA TRP A 4 20.91 61.94 -41.83
C TRP A 4 21.85 62.29 -40.64
N VAL A 5 22.31 61.37 -39.76
CA VAL A 5 23.41 60.37 -39.85
C VAL A 5 23.45 59.70 -38.45
N THR A 6 23.44 58.38 -38.21
CA THR A 6 24.58 57.46 -38.35
C THR A 6 24.16 56.00 -38.09
N ARG A 7 24.35 55.17 -39.11
CA ARG A 7 24.80 53.76 -39.13
C ARG A 7 25.24 53.11 -37.78
N ARG A 8 24.68 51.93 -37.48
CA ARG A 8 25.43 50.65 -37.37
C ARG A 8 24.48 49.45 -37.34
N GLN A 9 24.60 48.61 -38.38
CA GLN A 9 24.08 47.25 -38.37
C GLN A 9 24.81 46.46 -37.27
N SER A 10 24.04 45.76 -36.43
CA SER A 10 24.57 44.78 -35.49
C SER A 10 24.14 43.41 -35.99
N THR A 11 25.13 42.63 -36.44
CA THR A 11 25.03 41.22 -36.77
C THR A 11 24.66 40.41 -35.51
N PRO A 12 23.81 39.37 -35.59
CA PRO A 12 23.70 38.41 -34.51
C PRO A 12 24.89 37.43 -34.58
N HIS A 13 25.76 37.49 -33.58
CA HIS A 13 26.77 36.45 -33.35
C HIS A 13 26.07 35.15 -32.93
N VAL A 14 26.11 34.14 -33.80
CA VAL A 14 25.88 32.74 -33.42
C VAL A 14 27.06 32.30 -32.56
N THR A 15 26.87 32.21 -31.25
CA THR A 15 27.82 31.58 -30.34
C THR A 15 27.42 30.12 -30.18
N THR A 16 28.10 29.23 -30.90
CA THR A 16 28.02 27.79 -30.72
C THR A 16 28.45 27.44 -29.30
N ARG A 17 27.50 27.11 -28.41
CA ARG A 17 27.83 26.49 -27.12
C ARG A 17 28.23 25.05 -27.38
N HIS A 18 29.53 24.76 -27.27
CA HIS A 18 30.00 23.39 -27.13
C HIS A 18 29.46 22.80 -25.82
N SER A 19 28.55 21.84 -25.94
CA SER A 19 28.06 21.02 -24.84
C SER A 19 29.22 20.16 -24.35
N THR A 20 29.70 20.41 -23.13
CA THR A 20 30.63 19.51 -22.44
C THR A 20 29.85 18.28 -21.99
N PRO A 21 30.32 17.05 -22.28
CA PRO A 21 29.62 15.86 -21.84
C PRO A 21 29.71 15.76 -20.31
N LYS A 22 28.54 15.72 -19.65
CA LYS A 22 28.44 15.34 -18.24
C LYS A 22 29.01 13.94 -18.09
N LYS A 23 30.10 13.80 -17.33
CA LYS A 23 30.63 12.49 -16.91
C LYS A 23 29.50 11.73 -16.18
N PRO A 24 29.16 10.50 -16.56
CA PRO A 24 28.26 9.70 -15.76
C PRO A 24 28.95 9.43 -14.42
N PHE A 25 28.24 9.73 -13.34
CA PHE A 25 28.64 9.44 -11.97
C PHE A 25 28.48 7.92 -11.77
N GLY A 26 29.42 7.15 -12.31
CA GLY A 26 29.49 5.71 -12.10
C GLY A 26 29.85 5.43 -10.65
N ARG A 27 28.86 5.15 -9.82
CA ARG A 27 29.09 4.47 -8.54
C ARG A 27 29.04 2.96 -8.79
N ASN A 28 30.22 2.41 -9.05
CA ASN A 28 30.49 0.99 -8.94
C ASN A 28 30.30 0.58 -7.47
N ILE A 29 29.10 0.12 -7.10
CA ILE A 29 28.90 -0.58 -5.83
C ILE A 29 29.34 -2.02 -6.09
N LYS A 30 30.58 -2.33 -5.71
CA LYS A 30 31.12 -3.69 -5.83
C LYS A 30 30.26 -4.67 -5.02
N LYS A 31 30.27 -5.93 -5.45
CA LYS A 31 29.62 -7.18 -5.00
C LYS A 31 29.52 -7.48 -3.48
N SER A 32 29.88 -6.53 -2.62
CA SER A 32 29.73 -6.57 -1.17
C SER A 32 28.62 -5.63 -0.67
N GLY A 33 28.08 -4.73 -1.51
CA GLY A 33 27.08 -3.74 -1.13
C GLY A 33 25.80 -4.35 -0.55
N TRP A 34 25.29 -5.44 -1.13
CA TRP A 34 24.16 -6.19 -0.61
C TRP A 34 24.41 -6.73 0.81
N LYS A 35 25.61 -7.25 1.11
CA LYS A 35 25.93 -7.76 2.46
C LYS A 35 25.94 -6.64 3.49
N TYR A 36 26.40 -5.45 3.11
CA TYR A 36 26.35 -4.26 3.96
C TYR A 36 24.94 -3.67 4.05
N TRP A 37 24.13 -3.81 3.01
CA TRP A 37 22.74 -3.40 2.97
C TRP A 37 21.85 -4.34 3.82
N TRP A 38 22.04 -5.66 3.72
CA TRP A 38 21.43 -6.69 4.56
C TRP A 38 21.85 -6.56 6.02
N ARG A 39 23.16 -6.43 6.31
CA ARG A 39 23.63 -6.11 7.67
C ARG A 39 23.06 -4.78 8.15
N GLY A 40 22.90 -3.81 7.25
CA GLY A 40 22.24 -2.53 7.50
C GLY A 40 20.77 -2.69 7.86
N MET A 41 20.02 -3.54 7.14
CA MET A 41 18.61 -3.85 7.41
C MET A 41 18.42 -4.65 8.70
N VAL A 42 19.24 -5.69 8.95
CA VAL A 42 19.20 -6.48 10.18
C VAL A 42 19.60 -5.61 11.38
N SER A 43 20.61 -4.74 11.23
CA SER A 43 20.98 -3.78 12.28
C SER A 43 19.95 -2.67 12.43
N ALA A 44 19.29 -2.23 11.35
CA ALA A 44 18.22 -1.25 11.40
C ALA A 44 16.95 -1.84 12.04
N SER A 45 16.67 -3.13 11.83
CA SER A 45 15.62 -3.86 12.55
C SER A 45 15.95 -3.98 14.04
N ALA A 46 17.24 -4.10 14.41
CA ALA A 46 17.68 -4.05 15.80
C ALA A 46 17.74 -2.62 16.41
N LEU A 47 17.94 -1.58 15.59
CA LEU A 47 17.99 -0.16 15.99
C LEU A 47 16.61 0.51 16.01
N MET A 48 15.67 0.03 15.18
CA MET A 48 14.26 0.28 15.38
C MET A 48 13.87 -0.53 16.61
N GLY A 49 13.85 0.12 17.77
CA GLY A 49 13.36 -0.51 18.99
C GLY A 49 11.98 -1.16 18.80
N PRO A 50 11.52 -1.99 19.74
CA PRO A 50 10.32 -2.84 19.65
C PRO A 50 8.97 -2.10 19.49
N ALA A 51 8.99 -0.82 19.10
CA ALA A 51 7.87 0.08 19.00
C ALA A 51 7.72 0.77 17.62
N SER A 52 8.50 0.38 16.60
CA SER A 52 8.07 0.66 15.21
C SER A 52 7.08 -0.43 14.83
N PRO A 53 5.86 -0.12 14.35
CA PRO A 53 4.96 -1.17 13.86
C PRO A 53 5.73 -1.94 12.81
N THR A 54 6.01 -3.21 13.08
CA THR A 54 6.47 -4.14 12.05
C THR A 54 5.45 -4.03 10.94
N PHE A 55 5.85 -3.48 9.80
CA PHE A 55 4.95 -3.31 8.68
C PHE A 55 4.58 -4.70 8.16
N ASP A 56 3.41 -5.18 8.56
CA ASP A 56 2.86 -6.44 8.11
C ASP A 56 2.18 -6.21 6.76
N LEU A 57 2.88 -6.64 5.70
CA LEU A 57 2.40 -6.52 4.34
C LEU A 57 1.16 -7.39 4.11
N ALA A 58 1.07 -8.56 4.75
CA ALA A 58 -0.07 -9.45 4.62
C ALA A 58 -1.32 -8.87 5.31
N GLU A 59 -1.17 -8.32 6.51
CA GLU A 59 -2.24 -7.60 7.21
C GLU A 59 -2.71 -6.38 6.40
N THR A 60 -1.76 -5.62 5.82
CA THR A 60 -2.08 -4.44 4.99
C THR A 60 -2.90 -4.83 3.76
N ILE A 61 -2.53 -5.91 3.06
CA ILE A 61 -3.28 -6.44 1.91
C ILE A 61 -4.68 -6.88 2.35
N SER A 62 -4.79 -7.61 3.46
CA SER A 62 -6.09 -8.04 4.00
C SER A 62 -6.99 -6.85 4.37
N LEU A 63 -6.44 -5.79 4.94
CA LEU A 63 -7.19 -4.60 5.29
C LEU A 63 -7.70 -3.88 4.02
N LEU A 64 -6.88 -3.79 2.98
CA LEU A 64 -7.29 -3.20 1.71
C LEU A 64 -8.40 -4.01 1.03
N GLU A 65 -8.36 -5.34 1.07
CA GLU A 65 -9.45 -6.18 0.57
C GLU A 65 -10.76 -5.89 1.30
N LYS A 66 -10.71 -5.79 2.64
CA LYS A 66 -11.87 -5.43 3.47
C LYS A 66 -12.39 -4.05 3.12
N CYS A 67 -11.51 -3.06 2.91
CA CYS A 67 -11.89 -1.72 2.47
C CYS A 67 -12.58 -1.74 1.10
N THR A 68 -12.05 -2.50 0.13
CA THR A 68 -12.66 -2.63 -1.20
C THR A 68 -14.06 -3.26 -1.11
N VAL A 69 -14.24 -4.30 -0.30
CA VAL A 69 -15.56 -4.90 -0.05
C VAL A 69 -16.50 -3.88 0.60
N PHE A 70 -16.03 -3.16 1.61
CA PHE A 70 -16.81 -2.11 2.26
C PHE A 70 -17.30 -1.07 1.26
N PHE A 71 -16.42 -0.52 0.41
CA PHE A 71 -16.83 0.51 -0.55
C PHE A 71 -17.77 -0.02 -1.64
N LYS A 72 -17.67 -1.30 -2.02
CA LYS A 72 -18.64 -1.94 -2.93
C LYS A 72 -20.04 -2.01 -2.30
N THR A 73 -20.12 -2.38 -1.03
CA THR A 73 -21.39 -2.39 -0.28
C THR A 73 -21.91 -0.97 -0.03
N PHE A 74 -21.02 -0.04 0.33
CA PHE A 74 -21.33 1.37 0.54
C PHE A 74 -21.88 2.02 -0.72
N ARG A 75 -21.32 1.69 -1.89
CA ARG A 75 -21.81 2.17 -3.18
C ARG A 75 -23.23 1.69 -3.51
N ALA A 76 -23.60 0.49 -3.06
CA ALA A 76 -24.91 -0.10 -3.31
C ALA A 76 -25.99 0.39 -2.32
N ASN A 77 -25.66 0.41 -1.02
CA ASN A 77 -26.64 0.61 0.05
C ASN A 77 -26.32 1.81 0.97
N GLY A 78 -25.08 2.31 0.93
CA GLY A 78 -24.58 3.32 1.87
C GLY A 78 -25.31 4.66 1.78
N PHE A 79 -25.94 4.98 0.63
CA PHE A 79 -26.72 6.21 0.53
C PHE A 79 -27.90 6.22 1.52
N ALA A 80 -28.62 5.10 1.64
CA ALA A 80 -29.73 5.00 2.58
C ALA A 80 -29.24 5.10 4.04
N GLU A 81 -28.11 4.46 4.36
CA GLU A 81 -27.49 4.48 5.69
C GLU A 81 -27.00 5.88 6.08
N CYS A 82 -26.36 6.59 5.15
CA CYS A 82 -25.95 7.98 5.33
C CYS A 82 -27.15 8.89 5.58
N LEU A 83 -28.28 8.67 4.90
CA LEU A 83 -29.50 9.46 5.12
C LEU A 83 -30.11 9.24 6.50
N VAL A 84 -30.09 8.01 7.02
CA VAL A 84 -30.54 7.73 8.39
C VAL A 84 -29.63 8.45 9.38
N SER A 85 -28.32 8.28 9.23
CA SER A 85 -27.31 8.90 10.10
C SER A 85 -27.37 10.43 10.08
N ALA A 86 -27.53 11.04 8.89
CA ALA A 86 -27.64 12.48 8.74
C ALA A 86 -28.91 13.04 9.39
N LYS A 87 -30.03 12.32 9.30
CA LYS A 87 -31.29 12.70 9.96
C LYS A 87 -31.20 12.64 11.47
N GLU A 88 -30.57 11.58 12.01
CA GLU A 88 -30.33 11.45 13.44
C GLU A 88 -29.46 12.60 13.97
N LEU A 89 -28.35 12.90 13.27
CA LEU A 89 -27.45 13.99 13.62
C LEU A 89 -28.15 15.36 13.53
N ALA A 90 -28.93 15.62 12.48
CA ALA A 90 -29.72 16.84 12.37
C ALA A 90 -30.74 16.98 13.51
N GLY A 91 -31.41 15.89 13.89
CA GLY A 91 -32.32 15.85 15.03
C GLY A 91 -31.62 16.19 16.36
N GLN A 92 -30.42 15.65 16.59
CA GLN A 92 -29.60 15.98 17.77
C GLN A 92 -29.18 17.46 17.80
N LEU A 93 -28.97 18.06 16.63
CA LEU A 93 -28.57 19.46 16.49
C LEU A 93 -29.77 20.43 16.42
N GLY A 94 -31.01 19.94 16.46
CA GLY A 94 -32.21 20.75 16.26
C GLY A 94 -32.32 21.37 14.86
N ALA A 95 -31.64 20.78 13.87
CA ALA A 95 -31.66 21.20 12.49
C ALA A 95 -32.72 20.44 11.68
N GLU A 96 -33.26 21.08 10.65
CA GLU A 96 -34.19 20.46 9.72
C GLU A 96 -33.42 19.57 8.71
N ALA A 97 -33.84 18.31 8.60
CA ALA A 97 -33.15 17.28 7.81
C ALA A 97 -33.85 17.03 6.46
N GLU A 98 -33.96 18.07 5.64
CA GLU A 98 -34.66 18.02 4.35
C GLU A 98 -33.79 18.50 3.18
N PHE A 99 -33.90 17.81 2.04
CA PHE A 99 -33.31 18.30 0.80
C PHE A 99 -34.16 19.44 0.24
N VAL A 100 -33.71 20.66 0.46
CA VAL A 100 -34.40 21.84 -0.05
C VAL A 100 -34.18 21.95 -1.56
N HIS A 101 -35.26 22.03 -2.33
CA HIS A 101 -35.16 22.51 -3.71
C HIS A 101 -34.60 23.92 -3.70
N HIS A 102 -33.40 24.12 -4.27
CA HIS A 102 -32.91 25.48 -4.48
C HIS A 102 -33.97 26.27 -5.26
N LYS A 103 -34.45 27.36 -4.64
CA LYS A 103 -35.56 28.16 -5.16
C LYS A 103 -35.25 28.58 -6.59
N ARG A 104 -36.10 28.11 -7.52
CA ARG A 104 -36.36 28.61 -8.88
C ARG A 104 -35.16 29.34 -9.50
N LEU A 105 -34.39 28.64 -10.34
CA LEU A 105 -33.50 29.29 -11.31
C LEU A 105 -34.30 30.41 -11.98
N ARG A 106 -33.70 31.61 -12.07
CA ARG A 106 -34.34 32.76 -12.74
C ARG A 106 -34.73 32.26 -14.13
N LYS A 107 -36.04 32.22 -14.43
CA LYS A 107 -36.51 31.85 -15.77
C LYS A 107 -35.87 32.81 -16.77
N ILE A 108 -34.89 32.33 -17.51
CA ILE A 108 -34.32 33.05 -18.64
C ILE A 108 -35.37 32.97 -19.75
N LYS A 109 -35.65 34.11 -20.39
CA LYS A 109 -36.57 34.15 -21.51
C LYS A 109 -35.94 33.34 -22.64
N LYS A 110 -36.59 32.24 -23.03
CA LYS A 110 -36.19 31.48 -24.21
C LYS A 110 -36.36 32.34 -25.45
N ASN A 111 -35.33 32.42 -26.28
CA ASN A 111 -35.43 33.09 -27.57
C ASN A 111 -35.94 32.14 -28.65
N PHE A 112 -35.75 30.84 -28.45
CA PHE A 112 -36.17 29.79 -29.36
C PHE A 112 -36.82 28.61 -28.65
N ASP A 113 -37.75 27.93 -29.35
CA ASP A 113 -38.54 26.83 -28.80
C ASP A 113 -37.74 25.54 -28.58
N TYR A 114 -36.52 25.43 -29.14
CA TYR A 114 -35.63 24.28 -28.93
C TYR A 114 -34.77 24.38 -27.67
N GLU A 115 -34.78 25.52 -26.97
CA GLU A 115 -34.01 25.67 -25.72
C GLU A 115 -34.62 24.79 -24.62
N ASN A 116 -33.79 24.03 -23.90
CA ASN A 116 -34.24 23.24 -22.75
C ASN A 116 -34.75 24.17 -21.63
N SER A 117 -35.71 23.74 -20.80
CA SER A 117 -36.12 24.57 -19.65
C SER A 117 -35.09 24.48 -18.53
N ASP A 118 -34.79 25.63 -17.90
CA ASP A 118 -34.06 25.71 -16.63
C ASP A 118 -34.94 25.25 -15.44
N ASP A 119 -35.74 24.21 -15.64
CA ASP A 119 -36.58 23.69 -14.57
C ASP A 119 -35.68 23.07 -13.47
N PRO A 120 -36.01 23.26 -12.19
CA PRO A 120 -35.25 22.64 -11.11
C PRO A 120 -35.20 21.12 -11.31
N PRO A 121 -34.09 20.46 -10.90
CA PRO A 121 -34.01 19.01 -10.87
C PRO A 121 -35.23 18.42 -10.16
N ALA A 122 -35.86 17.41 -10.79
CA ALA A 122 -37.14 16.87 -10.35
C ALA A 122 -37.11 16.32 -8.91
N ASP A 123 -35.94 15.85 -8.44
CA ASP A 123 -35.71 15.41 -7.06
C ASP A 123 -34.27 15.74 -6.59
N PRO A 124 -34.08 16.64 -5.59
CA PRO A 124 -32.78 17.09 -5.11
C PRO A 124 -32.06 15.99 -4.33
N LYS A 125 -32.81 15.08 -3.70
CA LYS A 125 -32.24 13.90 -3.05
C LYS A 125 -31.65 12.98 -4.11
N LYS A 126 -32.40 12.70 -5.18
CA LYS A 126 -31.90 11.84 -6.27
C LYS A 126 -30.74 12.49 -7.01
N LEU A 127 -30.78 13.81 -7.20
CA LEU A 127 -29.67 14.56 -7.78
C LEU A 127 -28.41 14.43 -6.93
N PHE A 128 -28.51 14.63 -5.62
CA PHE A 128 -27.37 14.47 -4.71
C PHE A 128 -26.83 13.04 -4.71
N GLU A 129 -27.71 12.04 -4.79
CA GLU A 129 -27.30 10.64 -4.93
C GLU A 129 -26.47 10.41 -6.21
N VAL A 130 -26.95 10.92 -7.35
CA VAL A 130 -26.36 10.64 -8.67
C VAL A 130 -25.15 11.51 -8.98
N GLU A 131 -25.16 12.79 -8.60
CA GLU A 131 -24.11 13.75 -8.94
C GLU A 131 -23.01 13.86 -7.89
N PHE A 132 -23.28 13.47 -6.64
CA PHE A 132 -22.31 13.57 -5.56
C PHE A 132 -21.98 12.22 -4.92
N PHE A 133 -22.96 11.54 -4.34
CA PHE A 133 -22.71 10.31 -3.57
C PHE A 133 -22.11 9.20 -4.44
N ASN A 134 -22.75 8.89 -5.57
CA ASN A 134 -22.32 7.84 -6.47
C ASN A 134 -20.92 8.11 -7.04
N PRO A 135 -20.62 9.30 -7.63
CA PRO A 135 -19.28 9.62 -8.09
C PRO A 135 -18.22 9.59 -7.00
N LEU A 136 -18.54 10.01 -5.77
CA LEU A 136 -17.60 9.96 -4.65
C LEU A 136 -17.23 8.52 -4.28
N ALA A 137 -18.22 7.63 -4.18
CA ALA A 137 -18.00 6.23 -3.88
C ALA A 137 -17.30 5.50 -5.06
N ASP A 138 -17.64 5.84 -6.30
CA ASP A 138 -16.96 5.31 -7.51
C ASP A 138 -15.50 5.77 -7.57
N LEU A 139 -15.22 7.04 -7.21
CA LEU A 139 -13.84 7.55 -7.12
C LEU A 139 -13.04 6.81 -6.05
N ALA A 140 -13.60 6.62 -4.86
CA ALA A 140 -12.94 5.88 -3.79
C ALA A 140 -12.61 4.44 -4.21
N LEU A 141 -13.54 3.77 -4.90
CA LEU A 141 -13.31 2.42 -5.45
C LEU A 141 -12.16 2.40 -6.47
N ASN A 142 -12.19 3.31 -7.45
CA ASN A 142 -11.17 3.37 -8.49
C ASN A 142 -9.76 3.66 -7.92
N GLU A 143 -9.70 4.54 -6.92
CA GLU A 143 -8.49 4.88 -6.17
C GLU A 143 -7.94 3.70 -5.34
N LEU A 144 -8.84 2.86 -4.80
CA LEU A 144 -8.46 1.65 -4.08
C LEU A 144 -7.97 0.57 -5.05
N ASP A 145 -8.70 0.30 -6.13
CA ASP A 145 -8.33 -0.72 -7.11
C ASP A 145 -6.93 -0.47 -7.68
N THR A 146 -6.64 0.77 -8.11
CA THR A 146 -5.32 1.12 -8.68
C THR A 146 -4.17 0.91 -7.68
N ARG A 147 -4.33 1.36 -6.43
CA ARG A 147 -3.29 1.21 -5.40
C ARG A 147 -3.16 -0.23 -4.92
N PHE A 148 -4.27 -0.96 -4.89
CA PHE A 148 -4.29 -2.35 -4.47
C PHE A 148 -3.58 -3.24 -5.49
N GLU A 149 -3.79 -3.03 -6.79
CA GLU A 149 -3.06 -3.71 -7.86
C GLU A 149 -1.54 -3.49 -7.74
N GLN A 150 -1.11 -2.23 -7.49
CA GLN A 150 0.29 -1.91 -7.29
C GLN A 150 0.89 -2.61 -6.06
N LEU A 151 0.14 -2.66 -4.95
CA LEU A 151 0.61 -3.32 -3.74
C LEU A 151 0.65 -4.85 -3.89
N GLN A 152 -0.34 -5.44 -4.57
CA GLN A 152 -0.33 -6.87 -4.89
C GLN A 152 0.86 -7.21 -5.80
N HIS A 153 1.13 -6.39 -6.81
CA HIS A 153 2.29 -6.57 -7.67
C HIS A 153 3.59 -6.46 -6.88
N PHE A 154 3.73 -5.44 -6.02
CA PHE A 154 4.87 -5.29 -5.12
C PHE A 154 5.04 -6.51 -4.22
N SER A 155 3.96 -6.97 -3.59
CA SER A 155 3.96 -8.15 -2.71
C SER A 155 4.34 -9.44 -3.46
N SER A 156 3.92 -9.59 -4.72
CA SER A 156 4.29 -10.76 -5.51
C SER A 156 5.79 -10.88 -5.77
N ILE A 157 6.51 -9.76 -5.80
CA ILE A 157 7.95 -9.69 -6.06
C ILE A 157 8.74 -9.66 -4.75
N TRP A 158 8.32 -8.84 -3.80
CA TRP A 158 9.09 -8.52 -2.58
C TRP A 158 8.54 -9.21 -1.32
N GLY A 159 7.33 -9.76 -1.35
CA GLY A 159 6.59 -10.17 -0.16
C GLY A 159 7.29 -11.26 0.66
N PHE A 160 8.01 -12.17 0.03
CA PHE A 160 8.76 -13.22 0.75
C PHE A 160 9.86 -12.67 1.67
N LEU A 161 10.29 -11.42 1.49
CA LEU A 161 11.25 -10.76 2.36
C LEU A 161 10.63 -10.18 3.63
N PHE A 162 9.31 -10.06 3.68
CA PHE A 162 8.59 -9.59 4.86
C PHE A 162 8.26 -10.74 5.83
N ASP A 163 8.20 -11.98 5.32
CA ASP A 163 7.89 -13.20 6.09
C ASP A 163 9.11 -14.13 6.20
N LEU A 164 10.25 -13.62 6.67
CA LEU A 164 11.51 -14.38 6.75
C LEU A 164 11.43 -15.62 7.66
N GLU A 165 10.49 -15.63 8.60
CA GLU A 165 10.22 -16.79 9.48
C GLU A 165 9.51 -17.93 8.74
N PHE A 166 8.81 -17.63 7.64
CA PHE A 166 7.98 -18.55 6.88
C PHE A 166 8.40 -18.59 5.40
N LEU A 167 9.71 -18.71 5.15
CA LEU A 167 10.19 -18.83 3.78
C LEU A 167 9.68 -20.12 3.11
N PRO A 168 9.43 -20.09 1.79
CA PRO A 168 9.07 -21.27 1.02
C PRO A 168 10.20 -22.32 1.00
N GLU A 169 9.88 -23.53 0.53
CA GLU A 169 10.89 -24.55 0.25
C GLU A 169 11.90 -24.08 -0.80
N HIS A 170 13.10 -24.69 -0.82
CA HIS A 170 14.25 -24.27 -1.63
C HIS A 170 13.91 -23.96 -3.09
N CYS A 171 13.14 -24.83 -3.76
CA CYS A 171 12.77 -24.64 -5.16
C CYS A 171 11.95 -23.36 -5.37
N ASP A 172 10.93 -23.15 -4.55
CA ASP A 172 10.04 -21.99 -4.62
C ASP A 172 10.77 -20.70 -4.19
N LEU A 173 11.61 -20.79 -3.15
CA LEU A 173 12.43 -19.67 -2.69
C LEU A 173 13.44 -19.24 -3.76
N LEU A 174 14.11 -20.19 -4.40
CA LEU A 174 15.05 -19.91 -5.48
C LEU A 174 14.35 -19.25 -6.68
N GLU A 175 13.13 -19.68 -7.01
CA GLU A 175 12.33 -19.04 -8.05
C GLU A 175 12.01 -17.59 -7.69
N LYS A 176 11.58 -17.32 -6.46
CA LYS A 176 11.33 -15.94 -5.98
C LYS A 176 12.60 -15.08 -6.00
N CYS A 177 13.74 -15.61 -5.56
CA CYS A 177 15.03 -14.90 -5.59
C CYS A 177 15.48 -14.58 -7.02
N ARG A 178 15.32 -15.51 -7.96
CA ARG A 178 15.63 -15.29 -9.38
C ARG A 178 14.65 -14.33 -10.06
N SER A 179 13.38 -14.38 -9.67
CA SER A 179 12.37 -13.42 -10.12
C SER A 179 12.75 -12.00 -9.70
N LEU A 180 13.14 -11.83 -8.43
CA LEU A 180 13.62 -10.55 -7.91
C LEU A 180 14.90 -10.08 -8.62
N GLU A 181 15.87 -10.98 -8.84
CA GLU A 181 17.09 -10.68 -9.62
C GLU A 181 16.76 -10.13 -10.99
N ASN A 182 15.84 -10.78 -11.71
CA ASN A 182 15.42 -10.34 -13.03
C ASN A 182 14.65 -9.01 -12.98
N HIS A 183 13.83 -8.80 -11.96
CA HIS A 183 13.09 -7.55 -11.78
C HIS A 183 14.02 -6.35 -11.52
N LEU A 184 15.12 -6.57 -10.79
CA LEU A 184 16.14 -5.56 -10.50
C LEU A 184 17.19 -5.43 -11.59
N ALA A 185 17.22 -6.33 -12.58
CA ALA A 185 18.20 -6.27 -13.65
C ALA A 185 17.96 -5.06 -14.56
N HIS A 186 19.05 -4.35 -14.88
CA HIS A 186 19.03 -3.31 -15.91
C HIS A 186 20.03 -3.67 -17.00
N LYS A 187 19.52 -3.97 -18.20
CA LYS A 187 20.31 -4.47 -19.33
C LYS A 187 21.01 -5.79 -18.96
N ALA A 188 22.34 -5.83 -19.00
CA ALA A 188 23.16 -6.98 -18.63
C ALA A 188 23.71 -6.87 -17.20
N GLU A 189 23.41 -5.79 -16.49
CA GLU A 189 23.86 -5.56 -15.12
C GLU A 189 22.79 -6.03 -14.14
N LYS A 190 23.23 -6.74 -13.11
CA LYS A 190 22.40 -7.29 -12.04
C LYS A 190 23.00 -6.88 -10.71
N ASP A 191 22.19 -6.26 -9.87
CA ASP A 191 22.62 -5.80 -8.54
C ASP A 191 22.68 -6.93 -7.52
N ILE A 192 21.92 -8.01 -7.75
CA ILE A 192 21.83 -9.20 -6.89
C ILE A 192 22.02 -10.47 -7.72
N ASP A 193 22.46 -11.56 -7.07
CA ASP A 193 22.46 -12.92 -7.63
C ASP A 193 21.45 -13.76 -6.85
N GLY A 194 20.47 -14.34 -7.56
CA GLY A 194 19.36 -15.05 -6.95
C GLY A 194 19.78 -16.37 -6.28
N ASN A 195 20.86 -17.01 -6.72
CA ASN A 195 21.35 -18.25 -6.08
C ASN A 195 22.07 -17.94 -4.77
N ASP A 196 22.93 -16.90 -4.79
CA ASP A 196 23.62 -16.41 -3.59
C ASP A 196 22.58 -15.95 -2.55
N MET A 197 21.59 -15.18 -2.99
CA MET A 197 20.51 -14.69 -2.13
C MET A 197 19.71 -15.82 -1.48
N CYS A 198 19.29 -16.82 -2.26
CA CYS A 198 18.57 -17.99 -1.75
C CYS A 198 19.39 -18.72 -0.67
N SER A 199 20.67 -18.98 -0.97
CA SER A 199 21.58 -19.67 -0.03
C SER A 199 21.79 -18.88 1.27
N GLU A 200 21.89 -17.55 1.18
CA GLU A 200 22.04 -16.67 2.35
C GLU A 200 20.79 -16.66 3.23
N LEU A 201 19.60 -16.61 2.64
CA LEU A 201 18.32 -16.64 3.37
C LEU A 201 18.12 -17.97 4.12
N GLU A 202 18.40 -19.10 3.47
CA GLU A 202 18.34 -20.42 4.11
C GLU A 202 19.35 -20.56 5.26
N THR A 203 20.57 -20.04 5.07
CA THR A 203 21.60 -20.05 6.11
C THR A 203 21.21 -19.16 7.28
N GLY A 204 20.61 -18.00 7.02
CA GLY A 204 20.10 -17.07 8.04
C GLY A 204 19.06 -17.70 8.96
N ILE A 205 18.14 -18.50 8.41
CA ILE A 205 17.14 -19.26 9.18
C ILE A 205 17.81 -20.31 10.08
N ASN A 206 18.77 -21.05 9.53
CA ASN A 206 19.50 -22.09 10.27
C ASN A 206 20.28 -21.51 11.47
N GLN A 207 20.80 -20.29 11.34
CA GLN A 207 21.50 -19.58 12.43
C GLN A 207 20.53 -19.10 13.52
N ASN A 208 19.35 -18.60 13.16
CA ASN A 208 18.29 -18.25 14.12
C ASN A 208 17.77 -19.49 14.90
N SER A 209 17.74 -20.66 14.26
CA SER A 209 17.36 -21.92 14.91
C SER A 209 18.42 -22.45 15.89
N MET A 210 19.68 -21.99 15.80
CA MET A 210 20.74 -22.33 16.75
C MET A 210 20.85 -21.35 17.91
N SER A 211 20.48 -20.07 17.75
CA SER A 211 20.50 -19.07 18.81
C SER A 211 19.34 -19.18 19.81
N GLY A 212 18.24 -19.85 19.43
CA GLY A 212 17.08 -20.12 20.31
C GLY A 212 17.26 -21.28 21.31
N ARG A 213 18.39 -22.02 21.26
CA ARG A 213 18.75 -22.97 22.31
C ARG A 213 19.57 -22.26 23.38
N GLY A 214 18.88 -21.76 24.40
CA GLY A 214 19.53 -21.32 25.64
C GLY A 214 20.40 -22.47 26.17
N LEU A 215 21.71 -22.31 26.05
CA LEU A 215 22.68 -23.12 26.79
C LEU A 215 22.56 -22.69 28.25
N ASP A 216 22.34 -23.64 29.14
CA ASP A 216 22.60 -23.40 30.56
C ASP A 216 24.11 -23.22 30.78
N ASP A 217 24.48 -22.65 31.93
CA ASP A 217 25.86 -22.33 32.33
C ASP A 217 26.79 -23.56 32.45
N SER A 218 26.31 -24.74 32.03
CA SER A 218 27.03 -26.02 32.02
C SER A 218 27.23 -26.63 30.61
N GLY A 219 26.68 -26.01 29.56
CA GLY A 219 26.96 -26.40 28.18
C GLY A 219 26.28 -27.69 27.70
N GLN A 220 25.18 -28.13 28.32
CA GLN A 220 24.39 -29.29 27.85
C GLN A 220 23.05 -28.90 27.20
N PRO A 221 22.58 -29.63 26.17
CA PRO A 221 21.27 -29.41 25.58
C PRO A 221 20.16 -29.86 26.56
N THR A 222 19.21 -28.96 26.86
CA THR A 222 18.09 -29.24 27.75
C THR A 222 17.15 -30.29 27.14
N THR A 223 17.03 -31.43 27.80
CA THR A 223 16.04 -32.46 27.45
C THR A 223 14.72 -32.09 28.12
N LYS A 224 13.69 -31.78 27.31
CA LYS A 224 12.33 -31.57 27.81
C LYS A 224 11.78 -32.94 28.23
N SER A 225 11.77 -33.21 29.53
CA SER A 225 11.15 -34.40 30.10
C SER A 225 9.64 -34.35 29.88
N THR A 226 9.14 -35.29 29.08
CA THR A 226 7.71 -35.60 28.93
C THR A 226 7.19 -36.09 30.28
N ALA A 227 6.32 -35.31 30.92
CA ALA A 227 5.55 -35.78 32.06
C ALA A 227 4.32 -36.56 31.55
N GLU A 228 4.28 -37.85 31.85
CA GLU A 228 3.10 -38.71 31.72
C GLU A 228 1.93 -38.20 32.60
N PRO A 229 0.66 -38.37 32.18
CA PRO A 229 -0.50 -38.11 33.02
C PRO A 229 -0.83 -39.33 33.90
N ASN A 230 -0.86 -39.14 35.22
CA ASN A 230 -1.27 -40.17 36.18
C ASN A 230 -2.82 -40.23 36.28
N PRO A 231 -3.45 -41.42 36.48
CA PRO A 231 -4.86 -41.64 36.21
C PRO A 231 -5.79 -41.51 37.43
N THR A 232 -7.01 -41.09 37.14
CA THR A 232 -8.32 -41.54 37.68
C THR A 232 -8.54 -41.55 39.20
N ALA A 233 -9.38 -40.62 39.66
CA ALA A 233 -10.17 -40.79 40.88
C ALA A 233 -11.67 -40.85 40.50
N GLU A 234 -12.29 -41.99 40.76
CA GLU A 234 -13.75 -42.21 40.67
C GLU A 234 -14.50 -41.47 41.78
N PRO A 235 -15.76 -41.04 41.56
CA PRO A 235 -16.67 -40.74 42.66
C PRO A 235 -17.58 -41.93 42.94
N SER A 236 -17.44 -42.49 44.14
CA SER A 236 -18.37 -43.46 44.72
C SER A 236 -19.73 -42.83 44.98
N THR A 237 -20.76 -43.58 44.61
CA THR A 237 -22.17 -43.44 44.96
C THR A 237 -22.39 -43.36 46.47
N ASN A 238 -23.38 -42.57 46.89
CA ASN A 238 -24.28 -42.90 48.01
C ASN A 238 -25.54 -42.01 47.93
N GLY A 239 -26.70 -42.67 47.93
CA GLY A 239 -28.01 -42.04 47.98
C GLY A 239 -28.69 -42.15 49.34
N LEU A 240 -29.96 -41.72 49.34
CA LEU A 240 -31.00 -41.77 50.39
C LEU A 240 -30.83 -40.69 51.48
N ALA A 241 -31.86 -39.93 51.87
CA ALA A 241 -33.32 -40.12 51.79
C ALA A 241 -34.05 -38.82 51.36
#